data_AF-A0AAD2HYU0-F1
#
_entry.id   AF-A0AAD2HYU0-F1
#
_cell.length_a   1.000
_cell.length_b   1.000
_cell.length_c   1.000
_cell.angle_alpha   90.00
_cell.angle_beta   90.00
_cell.angle_gamma   90.00
#
_symmetry.space_group_name_H-M   'P 1'
#
loop_
_entity.id
_entity.type
_entity.pdbx_description
1 polymer ?
#
loop_
_entity_poly.entity_id
_entity_poly.type
_entity_poly.pdbx_seq_one_letter_code
_entity_poly.pdbx_strand_id
1 'polypeptide(L)'
;MPADLSQLALSPADLDELRRLVSLGKSMQPDIARAARQRGTSGTLSERVAARCEFALMGIKLQSVTGSPLLAPGISKAQTPPAVGGMMHAVGQLGKIVEVDYGREPGSADFAMLAKHLKRVRHLLRVYYDFRVARRQHADLVYCDWGAMSDVGITLHRLGLLLQLDPSRLRAAMARGGPQLEQLLLEDDMDIGSFRKMAVAIRQRVVADVEAEDSDREIAGELEDKADGDLAAHVLSWFYGDVTVGFIIMGRTSGDAAEKRWASKAMKRLVLWSTHPTYRATLGDALTDAMRPIYWSKPLLTEFGQAGGLAALFGDWINSSCASVCEEALKTLPSAAWENQKPASLLAITRELQGKISHETTDIACSVIFINACLNMYSLYGLAPFVQASKKETDDDPVLFYYIQHVIKRDKLPMETAAEWEKLLKSYAEMPRTMEKRYQWANYSIGAKWDCLEFFGCEADGCPEQRALFALRDERVRGVRDAQIEERLEKWGTKPRSCAACESVSYCSSSCQKAHWPTHKPQCLKFRRRA
;
A
#
# COMPACT_ATOMS: atom_id res chain seq x y z
N MET A 1 -6.63 17.03 7.23
CA MET A 1 -7.84 17.88 7.18
C MET A 1 -8.70 17.40 6.02
N PRO A 2 -10.04 17.24 6.13
CA PRO A 2 -10.84 17.06 4.93
C PRO A 2 -10.70 18.33 4.09
N ALA A 3 -10.16 18.19 2.87
CA ALA A 3 -10.03 19.31 1.95
C ALA A 3 -11.39 19.98 1.77
N ASP A 4 -11.43 21.31 1.89
CA ASP A 4 -12.63 22.08 1.58
C ASP A 4 -12.92 21.93 0.09
N LEU A 5 -13.82 21.01 -0.25
CA LEU A 5 -14.19 20.68 -1.63
C LEU A 5 -14.74 21.89 -2.40
N SER A 6 -15.10 22.99 -1.71
CA SER A 6 -15.51 24.24 -2.34
C SER A 6 -14.37 24.98 -3.06
N GLN A 7 -13.11 24.60 -2.82
CA GLN A 7 -11.95 25.16 -3.50
C GLN A 7 -11.60 24.46 -4.81
N LEU A 8 -12.17 23.28 -5.08
CA LEU A 8 -12.03 22.63 -6.37
C LEU A 8 -12.98 23.34 -7.35
N ALA A 9 -12.47 23.74 -8.51
CA ALA A 9 -13.26 24.36 -9.59
C ALA A 9 -14.18 23.33 -10.29
N LEU A 10 -14.97 22.59 -9.51
CA LEU A 10 -15.93 21.60 -9.94
C LEU A 10 -17.28 22.28 -10.21
N SER A 11 -17.99 21.82 -11.23
CA SER A 11 -19.36 22.28 -11.43
C SER A 11 -20.25 21.82 -10.25
N PRO A 12 -21.37 22.51 -9.97
CA PRO A 12 -22.33 22.03 -8.97
C PRO A 12 -22.79 20.58 -9.21
N ALA A 13 -22.91 20.16 -10.47
CA ALA A 13 -23.27 18.80 -10.84
C ALA A 13 -22.18 17.79 -10.45
N ASP A 14 -20.90 18.12 -10.69
CA ASP A 14 -19.78 17.26 -10.29
C ASP A 14 -19.67 17.16 -8.77
N LEU A 15 -19.94 18.25 -8.05
CA LEU A 15 -19.98 18.25 -6.58
C LEU A 15 -21.12 17.39 -6.03
N ASP A 16 -22.30 17.44 -6.64
CA ASP A 16 -23.44 16.62 -6.22
C ASP A 16 -23.22 15.14 -6.54
N GLU A 17 -22.61 14.83 -7.68
CA GLU A 17 -22.20 13.46 -8.02
C GLU A 17 -21.14 12.95 -7.04
N LEU A 18 -20.12 13.76 -6.72
CA LEU A 18 -19.10 13.42 -5.73
C LEU A 18 -19.73 13.16 -4.35
N ARG A 19 -20.66 14.01 -3.90
CA ARG A 19 -21.39 13.81 -2.64
C ARG A 19 -22.21 12.52 -2.66
N ARG A 20 -22.86 12.20 -3.79
CA ARG A 20 -23.61 10.96 -3.98
C ARG A 20 -22.70 9.74 -3.86
N LEU A 21 -21.54 9.75 -4.54
CA LEU A 21 -20.55 8.68 -4.48
C LEU A 21 -19.97 8.50 -3.07
N VAL A 22 -19.63 9.59 -2.38
CA VAL A 22 -19.16 9.57 -0.99
C VAL A 22 -20.23 9.02 -0.04
N SER A 23 -21.48 9.46 -0.19
CA SER A 23 -22.60 8.95 0.61
C SER A 23 -22.81 7.46 0.40
N LEU A 24 -22.76 7.00 -0.85
CA LEU A 24 -22.89 5.59 -1.18
C LEU A 24 -21.74 4.76 -0.59
N GLY A 25 -20.49 5.20 -0.75
CA GLY A 25 -19.33 4.55 -0.14
C GLY A 25 -19.48 4.41 1.38
N LYS A 26 -19.88 5.49 2.07
CA LYS A 26 -20.16 5.46 3.51
C LYS A 26 -21.27 4.49 3.89
N SER A 27 -22.33 4.38 3.07
CA SER A 27 -23.43 3.44 3.33
C SER A 27 -23.02 1.97 3.19
N MET A 28 -22.07 1.67 2.30
CA MET A 28 -21.58 0.30 2.05
C MET A 28 -20.45 -0.14 2.99
N GLN A 29 -19.73 0.79 3.63
CA GLN A 29 -18.61 0.47 4.53
C GLN A 29 -18.96 -0.52 5.66
N PRO A 30 -20.10 -0.42 6.36
CA PRO A 30 -20.47 -1.39 7.39
C PRO A 30 -20.62 -2.82 6.84
N ASP A 31 -21.18 -2.97 5.63
CA ASP A 31 -21.35 -4.27 4.99
C ASP A 31 -20.01 -4.85 4.54
N ILE A 32 -19.12 -4.03 3.98
CA ILE A 32 -17.75 -4.43 3.62
C ILE A 32 -16.98 -4.88 4.87
N ALA A 33 -17.05 -4.09 5.96
CA ALA A 33 -16.39 -4.43 7.21
C ALA A 33 -16.96 -5.71 7.84
N ARG A 34 -18.29 -5.92 7.76
CA ARG A 34 -18.92 -7.16 8.21
C ARG A 34 -18.42 -8.35 7.39
N ALA A 35 -18.41 -8.26 6.06
CA ALA A 35 -17.92 -9.30 5.17
C ALA A 35 -16.42 -9.59 5.40
N ALA A 36 -15.60 -8.56 5.64
CA ALA A 36 -14.18 -8.69 5.96
C ALA A 36 -13.96 -9.50 7.26
N ARG A 37 -14.85 -9.36 8.26
CA ARG A 37 -14.77 -10.07 9.54
C ARG A 37 -15.31 -11.51 9.50
N GLN A 38 -15.96 -11.91 8.41
CA GLN A 38 -16.48 -13.27 8.29
C GLN A 38 -15.35 -14.28 8.20
N ARG A 39 -15.17 -15.04 9.29
CA ARG A 39 -14.14 -16.09 9.36
C ARG A 39 -14.49 -17.34 8.55
N GLY A 40 -15.77 -17.54 8.24
CA GLY A 40 -16.27 -18.77 7.65
C GLY A 40 -15.97 -19.98 8.53
N THR A 41 -16.21 -19.90 9.85
CA THR A 41 -15.86 -20.98 10.80
C THR A 41 -16.97 -22.01 10.99
N SER A 42 -18.21 -21.72 10.58
CA SER A 42 -19.38 -22.59 10.71
C SER A 42 -20.01 -22.87 9.35
N GLY A 43 -20.71 -24.01 9.24
CA GLY A 43 -21.38 -24.44 8.03
C GLY A 43 -20.56 -25.40 7.16
N THR A 44 -21.18 -25.83 6.07
CA THR A 44 -20.57 -26.63 5.00
C THR A 44 -19.40 -25.90 4.35
N LEU A 45 -18.51 -26.62 3.66
CA LEU A 45 -17.42 -25.99 2.90
C LEU A 45 -17.94 -24.94 1.90
N SER A 46 -19.05 -25.21 1.22
CA SER A 46 -19.67 -24.29 0.26
C SER A 46 -20.11 -22.98 0.93
N GLU A 47 -20.77 -23.07 2.09
CA GLU A 47 -21.20 -21.88 2.85
C GLU A 47 -20.01 -21.05 3.34
N ARG A 48 -18.94 -21.71 3.82
CA ARG A 48 -17.72 -21.04 4.25
C ARG A 48 -17.01 -20.33 3.09
N VAL A 49 -16.96 -20.94 1.91
CA VAL A 49 -16.42 -20.33 0.69
C VAL A 49 -17.27 -19.14 0.25
N ALA A 50 -18.60 -19.28 0.23
CA ALA A 50 -19.51 -18.21 -0.14
C ALA A 50 -19.37 -16.99 0.79
N ALA A 51 -19.30 -17.22 2.11
CA ALA A 51 -19.05 -16.19 3.11
C ALA A 51 -17.71 -15.46 2.86
N ARG A 52 -16.65 -16.22 2.56
CA ARG A 52 -15.34 -15.64 2.24
C ARG A 52 -15.37 -14.78 0.96
N CYS A 53 -16.09 -15.21 -0.08
CA CYS A 53 -16.27 -14.44 -1.32
C CYS A 53 -17.12 -13.16 -1.17
N GLU A 54 -17.92 -13.01 -0.09
CA GLU A 54 -18.81 -11.86 0.10
C GLU A 54 -18.03 -10.53 0.08
N PHE A 55 -16.82 -10.51 0.63
CA PHE A 55 -15.98 -9.33 0.64
C PHE A 55 -15.62 -8.86 -0.77
N ALA A 56 -15.12 -9.77 -1.62
CA ALA A 56 -14.80 -9.47 -3.02
C ALA A 56 -16.04 -9.00 -3.80
N LEU A 57 -17.19 -9.65 -3.57
CA LEU A 57 -18.47 -9.28 -4.18
C LEU A 57 -18.93 -7.87 -3.78
N MET A 58 -18.78 -7.50 -2.50
CA MET A 58 -19.09 -6.14 -2.03
C MET A 58 -18.15 -5.09 -2.64
N GLY A 59 -16.86 -5.41 -2.76
CA GLY A 59 -15.90 -4.55 -3.46
C GLY A 59 -16.29 -4.30 -4.91
N ILE A 60 -16.69 -5.36 -5.64
CA ILE A 60 -17.15 -5.26 -7.03
C ILE A 60 -18.46 -4.46 -7.14
N LYS A 61 -19.38 -4.61 -6.18
CA LYS A 61 -20.61 -3.82 -6.12
C LYS A 61 -20.34 -2.33 -5.88
N LEU A 62 -19.36 -1.98 -5.06
CA LEU A 62 -18.95 -0.58 -4.88
C LEU A 62 -18.33 -0.04 -6.18
N GLN A 63 -17.50 -0.86 -6.81
CA GLN A 63 -16.80 -0.57 -8.05
C GLN A 63 -17.72 -0.43 -9.28
N SER A 64 -18.92 -0.99 -9.27
CA SER A 64 -19.92 -0.78 -10.34
C SER A 64 -20.51 0.61 -10.35
N VAL A 65 -20.36 1.33 -9.25
CA VAL A 65 -20.82 2.70 -9.11
C VAL A 65 -19.71 3.69 -9.42
N THR A 66 -18.46 3.35 -9.10
CA THR A 66 -17.30 4.21 -9.33
C THR A 66 -16.61 4.00 -10.69
N GLY A 67 -16.96 2.94 -11.43
CA GLY A 67 -16.38 2.65 -12.75
C GLY A 67 -15.04 1.93 -12.67
N SER A 68 -15.06 0.63 -12.35
CA SER A 68 -13.84 -0.18 -12.24
C SER A 68 -13.45 -0.92 -13.53
N PRO A 69 -12.14 -1.03 -13.84
CA PRO A 69 -11.65 -1.90 -14.91
C PRO A 69 -11.97 -3.38 -14.70
N LEU A 70 -12.31 -3.82 -13.48
CA LEU A 70 -12.78 -5.19 -13.22
C LEU A 70 -14.16 -5.48 -13.81
N LEU A 71 -14.92 -4.47 -14.22
CA LEU A 71 -16.20 -4.66 -14.92
C LEU A 71 -16.03 -4.63 -16.44
N ALA A 72 -14.81 -4.48 -16.93
CA ALA A 72 -14.55 -4.44 -18.36
C ALA A 72 -14.86 -5.82 -18.99
N PRO A 73 -15.60 -5.83 -20.11
CA PRO A 73 -15.90 -7.06 -20.83
C PRO A 73 -14.66 -7.62 -21.54
N GLY A 74 -14.75 -8.88 -21.94
CA GLY A 74 -13.76 -9.48 -22.84
C GLY A 74 -13.73 -8.79 -24.20
N ILE A 75 -12.70 -9.09 -24.99
CA ILE A 75 -12.63 -8.61 -26.38
C ILE A 75 -13.65 -9.34 -27.25
N SER A 76 -13.84 -10.62 -26.98
CA SER A 76 -14.82 -11.45 -27.67
C SER A 76 -16.07 -11.61 -26.83
N LYS A 77 -17.22 -11.64 -27.49
CA LYS A 77 -18.51 -11.87 -26.83
C LYS A 77 -18.48 -13.26 -26.17
N ALA A 78 -18.85 -13.32 -24.89
CA ALA A 78 -19.01 -14.58 -24.18
C ALA A 78 -20.02 -15.50 -24.91
N GLN A 79 -19.67 -16.77 -25.03
CA GLN A 79 -20.47 -17.79 -25.74
C GLN A 79 -20.96 -18.87 -24.78
N THR A 80 -22.08 -19.51 -25.14
CA THR A 80 -22.63 -20.68 -24.44
C THR A 80 -22.81 -21.82 -25.44
N PRO A 81 -21.96 -22.87 -25.43
CA PRO A 81 -20.82 -23.08 -24.53
C PRO A 81 -19.63 -22.12 -24.81
N PRO A 82 -18.72 -21.90 -23.84
CA PRO A 82 -17.52 -21.10 -24.04
C PRO A 82 -16.63 -21.63 -25.17
N ALA A 83 -15.87 -20.75 -25.82
CA ALA A 83 -14.97 -21.15 -26.89
C ALA A 83 -13.90 -22.13 -26.37
N VAL A 84 -13.66 -23.24 -27.07
CA VAL A 84 -12.65 -24.22 -26.63
C VAL A 84 -11.27 -23.55 -26.59
N GLY A 85 -10.63 -23.60 -25.42
CA GLY A 85 -9.37 -22.88 -25.18
C GLY A 85 -9.51 -21.39 -24.87
N GLY A 86 -10.73 -20.88 -24.81
CA GLY A 86 -11.11 -19.57 -24.29
C GLY A 86 -10.87 -19.42 -22.79
N MET A 87 -10.95 -18.19 -22.29
CA MET A 87 -10.83 -17.86 -20.88
C MET A 87 -11.89 -18.58 -20.07
N MET A 88 -13.16 -18.44 -20.45
CA MET A 88 -14.27 -19.02 -19.68
C MET A 88 -14.31 -20.54 -19.80
N HIS A 89 -13.82 -21.10 -20.90
CA HIS A 89 -13.58 -22.55 -21.00
C HIS A 89 -12.52 -23.01 -20.00
N ALA A 90 -11.35 -22.34 -19.94
CA ALA A 90 -10.28 -22.73 -19.02
C ALA A 90 -10.69 -22.58 -17.54
N VAL A 91 -11.34 -21.47 -17.18
CA VAL A 91 -11.91 -21.25 -15.84
C VAL A 91 -12.97 -22.31 -15.51
N GLY A 92 -13.84 -22.65 -16.46
CA GLY A 92 -14.84 -23.70 -16.30
C GLY A 92 -14.22 -25.09 -16.04
N GLN A 93 -13.13 -25.43 -16.74
CA GLN A 93 -12.41 -26.70 -16.49
C GLN A 93 -11.75 -26.71 -15.11
N LEU A 94 -11.18 -25.60 -14.65
CA LEU A 94 -10.69 -25.49 -13.26
C LEU A 94 -11.81 -25.72 -12.25
N GLY A 95 -12.97 -25.12 -12.47
CA GLY A 95 -14.16 -25.34 -11.65
C GLY A 95 -14.62 -26.79 -11.63
N LYS A 96 -14.65 -27.43 -12.80
CA LYS A 96 -14.97 -28.86 -12.90
C LYS A 96 -14.02 -29.72 -12.06
N ILE A 97 -12.71 -29.52 -12.19
CA ILE A 97 -11.70 -30.33 -11.49
C ILE A 97 -11.76 -30.09 -9.97
N VAL A 98 -11.67 -28.82 -9.55
CA VAL A 98 -11.51 -28.46 -8.13
C VAL A 98 -12.80 -28.61 -7.35
N GLU A 99 -13.95 -28.27 -7.94
CA GLU A 99 -15.22 -28.24 -7.23
C GLU A 99 -16.09 -29.46 -7.53
N VAL A 100 -16.36 -29.74 -8.80
CA VAL A 100 -17.39 -30.72 -9.20
C VAL A 100 -16.88 -32.16 -9.07
N ASP A 101 -15.79 -32.50 -9.75
CA ASP A 101 -15.28 -33.87 -9.82
C ASP A 101 -14.76 -34.31 -8.44
N TYR A 102 -13.95 -33.46 -7.79
CA TYR A 102 -13.48 -33.76 -6.43
C TYR A 102 -14.62 -33.85 -5.40
N GLY A 103 -15.66 -33.01 -5.55
CA GLY A 103 -16.82 -33.03 -4.66
C GLY A 103 -17.69 -34.28 -4.80
N ARG A 104 -17.71 -34.90 -5.99
CA ARG A 104 -18.42 -36.18 -6.23
C ARG A 104 -17.64 -37.37 -5.70
N GLU A 105 -16.38 -37.47 -6.11
CA GLU A 105 -15.48 -38.53 -5.68
C GLU A 105 -14.04 -37.98 -5.69
N PRO A 106 -13.36 -37.84 -4.52
CA PRO A 106 -12.01 -37.27 -4.43
C PRO A 106 -10.99 -37.94 -5.37
N GLY A 107 -11.21 -39.22 -5.66
CA GLY A 107 -10.39 -40.02 -6.58
C GLY A 107 -10.58 -39.69 -8.06
N SER A 108 -11.67 -39.04 -8.45
CA SER A 108 -12.05 -38.79 -9.85
C SER A 108 -11.49 -37.49 -10.44
N ALA A 109 -11.03 -36.56 -9.59
CA ALA A 109 -10.53 -35.25 -10.05
C ALA A 109 -9.19 -35.37 -10.80
N ASP A 110 -9.17 -34.84 -12.03
CA ASP A 110 -7.98 -34.78 -12.88
C ASP A 110 -7.09 -33.56 -12.55
N PHE A 111 -6.47 -33.61 -11.37
CA PHE A 111 -5.59 -32.54 -10.92
C PHE A 111 -4.33 -32.35 -11.78
N ALA A 112 -3.95 -33.35 -12.60
CA ALA A 112 -2.84 -33.23 -13.54
C ALA A 112 -3.07 -32.11 -14.57
N MET A 113 -4.34 -31.77 -14.84
CA MET A 113 -4.71 -30.72 -15.79
C MET A 113 -4.77 -29.31 -15.20
N LEU A 114 -4.65 -29.14 -13.88
CA LEU A 114 -4.72 -27.81 -13.24
C LEU A 114 -3.65 -26.86 -13.78
N ALA A 115 -2.40 -27.30 -13.87
CA ALA A 115 -1.29 -26.47 -14.32
C ALA A 115 -1.52 -25.97 -15.75
N LYS A 116 -2.04 -26.82 -16.65
CA LYS A 116 -2.38 -26.46 -18.02
C LYS A 116 -3.43 -25.35 -18.09
N HIS A 117 -4.52 -25.51 -17.35
CA HIS A 117 -5.62 -24.55 -17.38
C HIS A 117 -5.26 -23.22 -16.69
N LEU A 118 -4.54 -23.25 -15.57
CA LEU A 118 -4.02 -22.04 -14.91
C LEU A 118 -3.05 -21.27 -15.81
N LYS A 119 -2.12 -21.96 -16.49
CA LYS A 119 -1.23 -21.32 -17.48
C LYS A 119 -2.01 -20.67 -18.62
N ARG A 120 -3.10 -21.30 -19.07
CA ARG A 120 -3.95 -20.70 -20.12
C ARG A 120 -4.68 -19.45 -19.63
N VAL A 121 -5.25 -19.46 -18.42
CA VAL A 121 -5.87 -18.29 -17.80
C VAL A 121 -4.85 -17.15 -17.68
N ARG A 122 -3.68 -17.45 -17.11
CA ARG A 122 -2.56 -16.52 -16.96
C ARG A 122 -2.15 -15.87 -18.29
N HIS A 123 -1.96 -16.69 -19.33
CA HIS A 123 -1.65 -16.21 -20.68
C HIS A 123 -2.74 -15.28 -21.26
N LEU A 124 -4.01 -15.68 -21.17
CA LEU A 124 -5.11 -14.89 -21.72
C LEU A 124 -5.32 -13.56 -20.98
N LEU A 125 -5.07 -13.51 -19.67
CA LEU A 125 -5.06 -12.25 -18.93
C LEU A 125 -3.94 -11.33 -19.43
N ARG A 126 -2.72 -11.86 -19.64
CA ARG A 126 -1.61 -11.07 -20.17
C ARG A 126 -1.91 -10.54 -21.58
N VAL A 127 -2.43 -11.39 -22.47
CA VAL A 127 -2.87 -10.99 -23.82
C VAL A 127 -3.87 -9.84 -23.76
N TYR A 128 -4.87 -9.95 -22.89
CA TYR A 128 -5.88 -8.92 -22.71
C TYR A 128 -5.30 -7.59 -22.19
N TYR A 129 -4.49 -7.63 -21.13
CA TYR A 129 -3.95 -6.40 -20.54
C TYR A 129 -2.85 -5.76 -21.39
N ASP A 130 -2.07 -6.53 -22.14
CA ASP A 130 -1.17 -6.00 -23.18
C ASP A 130 -1.95 -5.24 -24.25
N PHE A 131 -3.10 -5.76 -24.68
CA PHE A 131 -3.95 -5.03 -25.61
C PHE A 131 -4.57 -3.78 -24.96
N ARG A 132 -5.10 -3.89 -23.74
CA ARG A 132 -5.77 -2.77 -23.06
C ARG A 132 -4.84 -1.61 -22.74
N VAL A 133 -3.65 -1.90 -22.22
CA VAL A 133 -2.70 -0.88 -21.74
C VAL A 133 -1.72 -0.46 -22.85
N ALA A 134 -1.23 -1.41 -23.63
CA ALA A 134 -0.19 -1.19 -24.64
C ALA A 134 -0.72 -1.16 -26.08
N ARG A 135 -2.01 -1.43 -26.32
CA ARG A 135 -2.60 -1.57 -27.66
C ARG A 135 -1.91 -2.63 -28.53
N ARG A 136 -1.25 -3.62 -27.90
CA ARG A 136 -0.57 -4.71 -28.60
C ARG A 136 -1.58 -5.72 -29.13
N GLN A 137 -1.62 -5.89 -30.44
CA GLN A 137 -2.48 -6.90 -31.09
C GLN A 137 -1.94 -8.32 -30.85
N HIS A 138 -2.84 -9.28 -30.71
CA HIS A 138 -2.50 -10.69 -30.55
C HIS A 138 -3.63 -11.58 -31.10
N ALA A 139 -3.27 -12.69 -31.76
CA ALA A 139 -4.27 -13.61 -32.34
C ALA A 139 -5.24 -14.16 -31.28
N ASP A 140 -4.74 -14.43 -30.07
CA ASP A 140 -5.55 -14.96 -28.97
C ASP A 140 -6.56 -13.98 -28.34
N LEU A 141 -6.66 -12.72 -28.81
CA LEU A 141 -7.72 -11.82 -28.33
C LEU A 141 -9.13 -12.40 -28.59
N VAL A 142 -9.25 -13.28 -29.60
CA VAL A 142 -10.49 -14.03 -29.88
C VAL A 142 -10.90 -15.00 -28.76
N TYR A 143 -9.97 -15.35 -27.87
CA TYR A 143 -10.18 -16.25 -26.73
C TYR A 143 -10.41 -15.50 -25.40
N CYS A 144 -10.42 -14.17 -25.42
CA CYS A 144 -10.76 -13.34 -24.27
C CYS A 144 -12.29 -13.17 -24.17
N ASP A 145 -13.00 -14.22 -23.74
CA ASP A 145 -14.44 -14.44 -23.92
C ASP A 145 -15.30 -14.37 -22.63
N TRP A 146 -15.18 -13.31 -21.83
CA TRP A 146 -15.96 -13.13 -20.58
C TRP A 146 -16.96 -11.96 -20.64
N GLY A 147 -17.96 -11.99 -19.76
CA GLY A 147 -18.95 -10.92 -19.58
C GLY A 147 -18.36 -9.72 -18.82
N ALA A 148 -17.84 -9.96 -17.63
CA ALA A 148 -17.06 -9.00 -16.85
C ALA A 148 -15.80 -9.66 -16.30
N MET A 149 -14.69 -8.91 -16.19
CA MET A 149 -13.43 -9.44 -15.65
C MET A 149 -13.59 -9.94 -14.19
N SER A 150 -14.51 -9.36 -13.45
CA SER A 150 -14.93 -9.81 -12.12
C SER A 150 -15.42 -11.25 -12.10
N ASP A 151 -16.06 -11.73 -13.17
CA ASP A 151 -16.55 -13.11 -13.25
C ASP A 151 -15.39 -14.10 -13.22
N VAL A 152 -14.29 -13.76 -13.89
CA VAL A 152 -13.03 -14.51 -13.87
C VAL A 152 -12.43 -14.44 -12.46
N GLY A 153 -12.26 -13.23 -11.91
CA GLY A 153 -11.65 -13.02 -10.59
C GLY A 153 -12.39 -13.72 -9.45
N ILE A 154 -13.71 -13.56 -9.35
CA ILE A 154 -14.53 -14.21 -8.31
C ILE A 154 -14.50 -15.73 -8.45
N THR A 155 -14.56 -16.25 -9.68
CA THR A 155 -14.49 -17.70 -9.88
C THR A 155 -13.13 -18.23 -9.43
N LEU A 156 -12.04 -17.55 -9.79
CA LEU A 156 -10.70 -17.89 -9.34
C LEU A 156 -10.57 -17.82 -7.81
N HIS A 157 -11.11 -16.79 -7.16
CA HIS A 157 -11.15 -16.67 -5.69
C HIS A 157 -11.86 -17.87 -5.06
N ARG A 158 -13.07 -18.19 -5.53
CA ARG A 158 -13.85 -19.34 -5.03
C ARG A 158 -13.08 -20.66 -5.12
N LEU A 159 -12.38 -20.89 -6.23
CA LEU A 159 -11.57 -22.10 -6.43
C LEU A 159 -10.33 -22.11 -5.53
N GLY A 160 -9.70 -20.96 -5.32
CA GLY A 160 -8.59 -20.78 -4.37
C GLY A 160 -9.03 -21.10 -2.95
N LEU A 161 -10.16 -20.54 -2.50
CA LEU A 161 -10.75 -20.78 -1.18
C LEU A 161 -11.14 -22.25 -0.98
N LEU A 162 -11.65 -22.95 -2.00
CA LEU A 162 -11.93 -24.38 -1.91
C LEU A 162 -10.67 -25.18 -1.59
N LEU A 163 -9.52 -24.80 -2.14
CA LEU A 163 -8.23 -25.43 -1.82
C LEU A 163 -7.70 -24.98 -0.46
N GLN A 164 -7.85 -23.69 -0.11
CA GLN A 164 -7.40 -23.15 1.17
C GLN A 164 -8.13 -23.75 2.38
N LEU A 165 -9.46 -23.90 2.28
CA LEU A 165 -10.34 -24.31 3.38
C LEU A 165 -10.54 -25.84 3.48
N ASP A 166 -10.00 -26.61 2.52
CA ASP A 166 -10.01 -28.07 2.49
C ASP A 166 -8.57 -28.60 2.28
N PRO A 167 -7.76 -28.73 3.35
CA PRO A 167 -6.37 -29.19 3.25
C PRO A 167 -6.22 -30.53 2.55
N SER A 168 -7.20 -31.44 2.69
CA SER A 168 -7.18 -32.73 2.00
C SER A 168 -7.26 -32.57 0.48
N ARG A 169 -8.06 -31.61 0.00
CA ARG A 169 -8.15 -31.26 -1.42
C ARG A 169 -6.86 -30.66 -1.95
N LEU A 170 -6.24 -29.75 -1.19
CA LEU A 170 -4.94 -29.17 -1.56
C LEU A 170 -3.84 -30.26 -1.63
N ARG A 171 -3.80 -31.20 -0.68
CA ARG A 171 -2.89 -32.35 -0.75
C ARG A 171 -3.12 -33.19 -1.99
N ALA A 172 -4.38 -33.53 -2.29
CA ALA A 172 -4.72 -34.31 -3.47
C ALA A 172 -4.31 -33.58 -4.76
N ALA A 173 -4.51 -32.26 -4.82
CA ALA A 173 -4.07 -31.43 -5.93
C ALA A 173 -2.56 -31.47 -6.11
N MET A 174 -1.77 -31.36 -5.04
CA MET A 174 -0.31 -31.43 -5.11
C MET A 174 0.21 -32.82 -5.47
N ALA A 175 -0.37 -33.87 -4.88
CA ALA A 175 0.03 -35.25 -5.14
C ALA A 175 -0.18 -35.68 -6.60
N ARG A 176 -1.24 -35.17 -7.23
CA ARG A 176 -1.65 -35.55 -8.60
C ARG A 176 -1.27 -34.54 -9.67
N GLY A 177 -1.13 -33.26 -9.30
CA GLY A 177 -0.74 -32.17 -10.21
C GLY A 177 0.73 -32.24 -10.64
N GLY A 178 1.57 -32.95 -9.88
CA GLY A 178 2.96 -33.19 -10.20
C GLY A 178 3.85 -31.93 -10.16
N PRO A 179 5.11 -32.03 -10.62
CA PRO A 179 6.11 -30.97 -10.50
C PRO A 179 5.71 -29.66 -11.20
N GLN A 180 4.96 -29.75 -12.30
CA GLN A 180 4.52 -28.56 -13.05
C GLN A 180 3.55 -27.69 -12.25
N LEU A 181 2.70 -28.30 -11.41
CA LEU A 181 1.79 -27.55 -10.55
C LEU A 181 2.55 -26.93 -9.37
N GLU A 182 3.49 -27.67 -8.76
CA GLU A 182 4.36 -27.11 -7.70
C GLU A 182 5.12 -25.89 -8.21
N GLN A 183 5.79 -26.01 -9.36
CA GLN A 183 6.51 -24.91 -9.99
C GLN A 183 5.59 -23.70 -10.22
N LEU A 184 4.41 -23.92 -10.81
CA LEU A 184 3.48 -22.85 -11.12
C LEU A 184 2.97 -22.11 -9.88
N LEU A 185 2.63 -22.83 -8.80
CA LEU A 185 2.01 -22.25 -7.61
C LEU A 185 3.02 -21.62 -6.65
N LEU A 186 4.21 -22.22 -6.53
CA LEU A 186 5.19 -21.85 -5.49
C LEU A 186 6.42 -21.13 -6.04
N GLU A 187 6.76 -21.29 -7.32
CA GLU A 187 8.04 -20.84 -7.87
C GLU A 187 7.90 -19.77 -8.94
N ASP A 188 7.01 -19.93 -9.93
CA ASP A 188 6.84 -18.98 -11.02
C ASP A 188 6.39 -17.60 -10.49
N ASP A 189 6.96 -16.49 -10.93
CA ASP A 189 6.54 -15.15 -10.48
C ASP A 189 5.10 -14.79 -10.90
N MET A 190 4.50 -13.78 -10.27
CA MET A 190 3.23 -13.19 -10.77
C MET A 190 3.48 -12.45 -12.09
N ASP A 191 2.49 -12.46 -12.98
CA ASP A 191 2.54 -11.73 -14.25
C ASP A 191 2.34 -10.22 -14.09
N ILE A 192 3.37 -9.56 -13.57
CA ILE A 192 3.47 -8.11 -13.59
C ILE A 192 3.88 -7.69 -15.01
N GLY A 193 3.02 -6.92 -15.68
CA GLY A 193 3.24 -6.45 -17.05
C GLY A 193 4.44 -5.53 -17.20
N SER A 194 4.93 -5.41 -18.44
CA SER A 194 6.11 -4.59 -18.77
C SER A 194 5.91 -3.10 -18.47
N PHE A 195 4.71 -2.56 -18.71
CA PHE A 195 4.38 -1.17 -18.39
C PHE A 195 4.52 -0.86 -16.90
N ARG A 196 4.04 -1.76 -16.05
CA ARG A 196 4.19 -1.60 -14.60
C ARG A 196 5.64 -1.70 -14.15
N LYS A 197 6.43 -2.62 -14.74
CA LYS A 197 7.88 -2.69 -14.49
C LYS A 197 8.59 -1.40 -14.91
N MET A 198 8.18 -0.82 -16.04
CA MET A 198 8.72 0.45 -16.55
C MET A 198 8.36 1.63 -15.64
N ALA A 199 7.10 1.74 -15.21
CA ALA A 199 6.65 2.79 -14.30
C ALA A 199 7.42 2.73 -12.96
N VAL A 200 7.56 1.54 -12.37
CA VAL A 200 8.37 1.34 -11.16
C VAL A 200 9.83 1.75 -11.38
N ALA A 201 10.44 1.36 -12.49
CA ALA A 201 11.82 1.72 -12.81
C ALA A 201 12.01 3.23 -13.01
N ILE A 202 11.00 3.92 -13.55
CA ILE A 202 11.00 5.38 -13.70
C ILE A 202 10.87 6.05 -12.34
N ARG A 203 9.86 5.67 -11.53
CA ARG A 203 9.72 6.21 -10.17
C ARG A 203 10.98 5.99 -9.33
N GLN A 204 11.59 4.81 -9.40
CA GLN A 204 12.85 4.55 -8.68
C GLN A 204 14.00 5.45 -9.15
N ARG A 205 14.08 5.78 -10.44
CA ARG A 205 15.07 6.73 -10.96
C ARG A 205 14.79 8.15 -10.45
N VAL A 206 13.54 8.59 -10.47
CA VAL A 206 13.12 9.90 -9.94
C VAL A 206 13.46 10.02 -8.46
N VAL A 207 13.11 9.02 -7.65
CA VAL A 207 13.43 9.00 -6.21
C VAL A 207 14.93 8.96 -5.93
N ALA A 208 15.72 8.30 -6.79
CA ALA A 208 17.17 8.22 -6.64
C ALA A 208 17.91 9.49 -7.10
N ASP A 209 17.27 10.31 -7.93
CA ASP A 209 17.83 11.55 -8.44
C ASP A 209 17.57 12.70 -7.46
N VAL A 210 18.64 13.18 -6.82
CA VAL A 210 18.56 14.28 -5.85
C VAL A 210 18.23 15.63 -6.50
N GLU A 211 18.30 15.72 -7.82
CA GLU A 211 17.92 16.88 -8.64
C GLU A 211 16.64 16.64 -9.45
N ALA A 212 15.88 15.57 -9.17
CA ALA A 212 14.56 15.40 -9.78
C ALA A 212 13.65 16.60 -9.48
N GLU A 213 12.99 17.08 -10.53
CA GLU A 213 12.05 18.20 -10.51
C GLU A 213 10.60 17.71 -10.65
N ASP A 214 9.63 18.59 -10.47
CA ASP A 214 8.20 18.23 -10.50
C ASP A 214 7.76 17.58 -11.82
N SER A 215 8.35 18.00 -12.95
CA SER A 215 8.07 17.39 -14.25
C SER A 215 8.50 15.92 -14.33
N ASP A 216 9.61 15.54 -13.70
CA ASP A 216 10.05 14.14 -13.62
C ASP A 216 9.06 13.32 -12.77
N ARG A 217 8.56 13.90 -11.68
CA ARG A 217 7.55 13.29 -10.79
C ARG A 217 6.20 13.13 -11.51
N GLU A 218 5.77 14.13 -12.27
CA GLU A 218 4.54 14.11 -13.07
C GLU A 218 4.59 13.00 -14.13
N ILE A 219 5.68 12.90 -14.89
CA ILE A 219 5.87 11.81 -15.88
C ILE A 219 5.84 10.43 -15.21
N ALA A 220 6.46 10.30 -14.02
CA ALA A 220 6.38 9.06 -13.27
C ALA A 220 4.94 8.73 -12.85
N GLY A 221 4.20 9.72 -12.36
CA GLY A 221 2.79 9.60 -11.99
C GLY A 221 1.89 9.18 -13.15
N GLU A 222 1.99 9.84 -14.31
CA GLU A 222 1.21 9.49 -15.51
C GLU A 222 1.46 8.04 -15.96
N LEU A 223 2.70 7.56 -15.85
CA LEU A 223 3.05 6.19 -16.19
C LEU A 223 2.55 5.18 -15.16
N GLU A 224 2.53 5.54 -13.88
CA GLU A 224 1.92 4.74 -12.82
C GLU A 224 0.41 4.63 -13.01
N ASP A 225 -0.29 5.74 -13.27
CA ASP A 225 -1.73 5.76 -13.55
C ASP A 225 -2.09 4.86 -14.74
N LYS A 226 -1.27 4.92 -15.81
CA LYS A 226 -1.45 4.03 -16.97
C LYS A 226 -1.16 2.56 -16.61
N ALA A 227 -0.16 2.30 -15.78
CA ALA A 227 0.18 0.96 -15.32
C ALA A 227 -0.89 0.38 -14.36
N ASP A 228 -1.68 1.21 -13.70
CA ASP A 228 -2.84 0.84 -12.89
C ASP A 228 -4.00 0.27 -13.70
N GLY A 229 -4.01 0.49 -15.01
CA GLY A 229 -4.87 -0.25 -15.93
C GLY A 229 -4.50 -1.74 -16.11
N ASP A 230 -3.30 -2.18 -15.70
CA ASP A 230 -2.85 -3.58 -15.82
C ASP A 230 -3.20 -4.39 -14.57
N LEU A 231 -4.33 -5.11 -14.62
CA LEU A 231 -4.83 -5.91 -13.50
C LEU A 231 -4.61 -7.42 -13.68
N ALA A 232 -3.73 -7.85 -14.59
CA ALA A 232 -3.52 -9.28 -14.84
C ALA A 232 -3.13 -10.03 -13.54
N ALA A 233 -2.11 -9.52 -12.85
CA ALA A 233 -1.65 -10.09 -11.58
C ALA A 233 -2.66 -9.90 -10.44
N HIS A 234 -3.43 -8.81 -10.44
CA HIS A 234 -4.50 -8.58 -9.47
C HIS A 234 -5.62 -9.64 -9.59
N VAL A 235 -6.02 -9.97 -10.81
CA VAL A 235 -7.06 -11.00 -11.03
C VAL A 235 -6.54 -12.38 -10.62
N LEU A 236 -5.26 -12.67 -10.90
CA LEU A 236 -4.63 -13.94 -10.50
C LEU A 236 -4.44 -14.06 -8.98
N SER A 237 -4.19 -12.97 -8.25
CA SER A 237 -3.94 -13.05 -6.80
C SER A 237 -5.13 -13.57 -6.02
N TRP A 238 -6.35 -13.44 -6.53
CA TRP A 238 -7.52 -14.09 -5.94
C TRP A 238 -7.33 -15.61 -5.78
N PHE A 239 -6.79 -16.31 -6.78
CA PHE A 239 -6.51 -17.74 -6.65
C PHE A 239 -5.17 -18.01 -5.95
N TYR A 240 -4.10 -17.34 -6.41
CA TYR A 240 -2.75 -17.63 -5.94
C TYR A 240 -2.53 -17.23 -4.48
N GLY A 241 -3.13 -16.13 -4.03
CA GLY A 241 -3.09 -15.69 -2.64
C GLY A 241 -3.74 -16.71 -1.72
N ASP A 242 -4.96 -17.16 -2.04
CA ASP A 242 -5.69 -18.15 -1.24
C ASP A 242 -4.91 -19.46 -1.10
N VAL A 243 -4.41 -19.98 -2.22
CA VAL A 243 -3.64 -21.22 -2.24
C VAL A 243 -2.32 -21.07 -1.48
N THR A 244 -1.64 -19.93 -1.59
CA THR A 244 -0.41 -19.63 -0.83
C THR A 244 -0.69 -19.68 0.68
N VAL A 245 -1.76 -19.05 1.14
CA VAL A 245 -2.16 -19.11 2.56
C VAL A 245 -2.61 -20.52 2.95
N GLY A 246 -3.23 -21.27 2.04
CA GLY A 246 -3.58 -22.68 2.22
C GLY A 246 -2.35 -23.55 2.53
N PHE A 247 -1.25 -23.37 1.79
CA PHE A 247 0.01 -24.08 2.08
C PHE A 247 0.56 -23.76 3.47
N ILE A 248 0.50 -22.50 3.90
CA ILE A 248 0.99 -22.08 5.22
C ILE A 248 0.17 -22.75 6.33
N ILE A 249 -1.17 -22.73 6.22
CA ILE A 249 -2.06 -23.35 7.20
C ILE A 249 -1.83 -24.87 7.26
N MET A 250 -1.70 -25.50 6.09
CA MET A 250 -1.48 -26.95 5.98
C MET A 250 -0.16 -27.38 6.62
N GLY A 251 0.96 -26.73 6.28
CA GLY A 251 2.28 -27.15 6.77
C GLY A 251 2.47 -27.00 8.28
N ARG A 252 1.67 -26.17 8.96
CA ARG A 252 1.70 -26.03 10.42
C ARG A 252 1.13 -27.23 11.17
N THR A 253 0.09 -27.83 10.63
CA THR A 253 -0.58 -28.97 11.26
C THR A 253 0.00 -30.30 10.79
N SER A 254 0.87 -30.27 9.79
CA SER A 254 1.43 -31.45 9.16
C SER A 254 2.71 -31.95 9.80
N GLY A 255 2.82 -33.28 9.89
CA GLY A 255 4.08 -33.97 10.16
C GLY A 255 4.93 -34.18 8.90
N ASP A 256 4.35 -34.01 7.70
CA ASP A 256 4.98 -34.32 6.43
C ASP A 256 6.05 -33.29 6.01
N ALA A 257 7.19 -33.78 5.53
CA ALA A 257 8.33 -32.93 5.16
C ALA A 257 8.09 -32.12 3.89
N ALA A 258 7.33 -32.65 2.92
CA ALA A 258 6.99 -31.93 1.70
C ALA A 258 5.99 -30.80 1.99
N GLU A 259 4.99 -31.04 2.84
CA GLU A 259 4.04 -30.01 3.27
C GLU A 259 4.73 -28.85 4.02
N LYS A 260 5.68 -29.16 4.91
CA LYS A 260 6.52 -28.13 5.57
C LYS A 260 7.37 -27.35 4.58
N ARG A 261 7.94 -28.02 3.55
CA ARG A 261 8.69 -27.37 2.47
C ARG A 261 7.80 -26.39 1.70
N TRP A 262 6.59 -26.82 1.33
CA TRP A 262 5.64 -25.97 0.61
C TRP A 262 5.22 -24.76 1.45
N ALA A 263 4.91 -24.94 2.73
CA ALA A 263 4.60 -23.85 3.64
C ALA A 263 5.75 -22.83 3.76
N SER A 264 7.01 -23.30 3.81
CA SER A 264 8.17 -22.40 3.84
C SER A 264 8.31 -21.58 2.54
N LYS A 265 8.15 -22.22 1.37
CA LYS A 265 8.13 -21.52 0.07
C LYS A 265 6.99 -20.48 0.01
N ALA A 266 5.79 -20.89 0.42
CA ALA A 266 4.61 -20.05 0.46
C ALA A 266 4.75 -18.85 1.40
N MET A 267 5.32 -19.04 2.59
CA MET A 267 5.57 -17.94 3.54
C MET A 267 6.53 -16.90 2.96
N LYS A 268 7.66 -17.34 2.39
CA LYS A 268 8.63 -16.42 1.74
C LYS A 268 7.98 -15.61 0.62
N ARG A 269 7.17 -16.28 -0.20
CA ARG A 269 6.44 -15.68 -1.31
C ARG A 269 5.38 -14.69 -0.83
N LEU A 270 4.61 -15.04 0.21
CA LEU A 270 3.61 -14.18 0.79
C LEU A 270 4.23 -12.91 1.39
N VAL A 271 5.35 -13.03 2.12
CA VAL A 271 6.09 -11.87 2.63
C VAL A 271 6.57 -10.99 1.48
N LEU A 272 7.19 -11.57 0.44
CA LEU A 272 7.63 -10.81 -0.73
C LEU A 272 6.46 -10.04 -1.38
N TRP A 273 5.36 -10.72 -1.63
CA TRP A 273 4.19 -10.14 -2.28
C TRP A 273 3.50 -9.04 -1.49
N SER A 274 3.46 -9.19 -0.17
CA SER A 274 2.72 -8.29 0.70
C SER A 274 3.55 -7.10 1.21
N THR A 275 4.88 -7.19 1.19
CA THR A 275 5.77 -6.12 1.70
C THR A 275 6.52 -5.36 0.61
N HIS A 276 6.75 -5.98 -0.55
CA HIS A 276 7.43 -5.32 -1.65
C HIS A 276 6.47 -4.33 -2.36
N PRO A 277 6.83 -3.04 -2.52
CA PRO A 277 5.93 -2.00 -3.02
C PRO A 277 5.25 -2.35 -4.34
N THR A 278 6.02 -2.85 -5.31
CA THR A 278 5.50 -3.23 -6.63
C THR A 278 4.45 -4.34 -6.54
N TYR A 279 4.71 -5.38 -5.74
CA TYR A 279 3.74 -6.46 -5.60
C TYR A 279 2.52 -5.96 -4.84
N ARG A 280 2.70 -5.26 -3.72
CA ARG A 280 1.59 -4.75 -2.92
C ARG A 280 0.64 -3.86 -3.73
N ALA A 281 1.19 -2.89 -4.46
CA ALA A 281 0.43 -2.00 -5.34
C ALA A 281 -0.30 -2.75 -6.48
N THR A 282 0.22 -3.90 -6.90
CA THR A 282 -0.41 -4.70 -7.97
C THR A 282 -1.47 -5.66 -7.46
N LEU A 283 -1.18 -6.34 -6.35
CA LEU A 283 -2.05 -7.41 -5.86
C LEU A 283 -3.17 -6.87 -4.97
N GLY A 284 -2.96 -5.72 -4.32
CA GLY A 284 -3.99 -4.93 -3.64
C GLY A 284 -4.89 -5.73 -2.69
N ASP A 285 -6.17 -5.37 -2.63
CA ASP A 285 -7.15 -5.98 -1.73
C ASP A 285 -7.38 -7.48 -1.96
N ALA A 286 -7.13 -7.98 -3.16
CA ALA A 286 -7.24 -9.41 -3.45
C ALA A 286 -6.24 -10.24 -2.63
N LEU A 287 -5.01 -9.75 -2.47
CA LEU A 287 -4.03 -10.40 -1.61
C LEU A 287 -4.40 -10.27 -0.12
N THR A 288 -4.85 -9.08 0.29
CA THR A 288 -5.24 -8.84 1.69
C THR A 288 -6.42 -9.72 2.10
N ASP A 289 -7.41 -9.92 1.22
CA ASP A 289 -8.51 -10.85 1.47
C ASP A 289 -7.97 -12.25 1.78
N ALA A 290 -7.13 -12.78 0.88
CA ALA A 290 -6.54 -14.10 1.04
C ALA A 290 -5.78 -14.23 2.37
N MET A 291 -5.11 -13.16 2.82
CA MET A 291 -4.31 -13.10 4.05
C MET A 291 -5.10 -13.01 5.35
N ARG A 292 -6.42 -12.77 5.31
CA ARG A 292 -7.25 -12.67 6.53
C ARG A 292 -7.04 -13.79 7.57
N PRO A 293 -6.86 -15.08 7.21
CA PRO A 293 -6.56 -16.15 8.17
C PRO A 293 -5.25 -15.95 8.94
N ILE A 294 -4.25 -15.32 8.31
CA ILE A 294 -2.98 -14.97 8.97
C ILE A 294 -3.26 -13.95 10.08
N TYR A 295 -4.05 -12.92 9.79
CA TYR A 295 -4.36 -11.84 10.74
C TYR A 295 -5.28 -12.28 11.90
N TRP A 296 -6.16 -13.25 11.67
CA TRP A 296 -7.06 -13.75 12.72
C TRP A 296 -6.40 -14.66 13.75
N SER A 297 -5.27 -15.27 13.41
CA SER A 297 -4.63 -16.31 14.21
C SER A 297 -3.31 -15.80 14.79
N LYS A 298 -3.26 -15.60 16.11
CA LYS A 298 -2.04 -15.13 16.80
C LYS A 298 -0.80 -15.96 16.44
N PRO A 299 -0.84 -17.31 16.42
CA PRO A 299 0.32 -18.09 16.02
C PRO A 299 0.76 -17.86 14.56
N LEU A 300 -0.18 -17.71 13.63
CA LEU A 300 0.13 -17.44 12.23
C LEU A 300 0.68 -16.04 12.05
N LEU A 301 0.08 -15.06 12.73
CA LEU A 301 0.53 -13.68 12.74
C LEU A 301 1.94 -13.54 13.30
N THR A 302 2.28 -14.25 14.38
CA THR A 302 3.64 -14.27 14.92
C THR A 302 4.64 -14.84 13.91
N GLU A 303 4.36 -15.99 13.29
CA GLU A 303 5.25 -16.59 12.29
C GLU A 303 5.40 -15.70 11.05
N PHE A 304 4.31 -15.10 10.57
CA PHE A 304 4.33 -14.16 9.47
C PHE A 304 5.14 -12.90 9.82
N GLY A 305 4.97 -12.38 11.04
CA GLY A 305 5.73 -11.26 11.58
C GLY A 305 7.23 -11.59 11.58
N GLN A 306 7.63 -12.68 12.21
CA GLN A 306 9.03 -13.15 12.27
C GLN A 306 9.64 -13.45 10.90
N ALA A 307 8.82 -13.79 9.90
CA ALA A 307 9.26 -13.95 8.52
C ALA A 307 9.51 -12.60 7.79
N GLY A 308 9.20 -11.47 8.43
CA GLY A 308 9.35 -10.10 7.90
C GLY A 308 8.05 -9.51 7.34
N GLY A 309 6.90 -10.11 7.64
CA GLY A 309 5.60 -9.73 7.07
C GLY A 309 4.91 -8.54 7.74
N LEU A 310 5.43 -8.00 8.85
CA LEU A 310 4.72 -6.98 9.64
C LEU A 310 4.36 -5.71 8.84
N ALA A 311 5.22 -5.29 7.92
CA ALA A 311 4.92 -4.13 7.07
C ALA A 311 3.61 -4.31 6.29
N ALA A 312 3.28 -5.53 5.84
CA ALA A 312 2.02 -5.78 5.15
C ALA A 312 0.80 -5.51 6.05
N LEU A 313 0.86 -5.91 7.32
CA LEU A 313 -0.23 -5.70 8.26
C LEU A 313 -0.47 -4.20 8.51
N PHE A 314 0.59 -3.41 8.66
CA PHE A 314 0.48 -1.95 8.78
C PHE A 314 -0.02 -1.31 7.48
N GLY A 315 0.49 -1.74 6.33
CA GLY A 315 0.03 -1.28 5.01
C GLY A 315 -1.47 -1.54 4.80
N ASP A 316 -1.95 -2.71 5.19
CA ASP A 316 -3.35 -3.11 5.06
C ASP A 316 -4.27 -2.37 6.04
N TRP A 317 -3.75 -1.96 7.20
CA TRP A 317 -4.45 -1.06 8.11
C TRP A 317 -4.66 0.36 7.53
N ILE A 318 -3.86 0.76 6.55
CA ILE A 318 -3.96 2.08 5.91
C ILE A 318 -4.84 2.00 4.66
N ASN A 319 -4.50 1.07 3.76
CA ASN A 319 -4.90 1.14 2.36
C ASN A 319 -5.80 -0.02 1.91
N SER A 320 -6.25 -0.87 2.82
CA SER A 320 -7.12 -2.00 2.45
C SER A 320 -8.57 -1.80 2.88
N SER A 321 -9.49 -2.34 2.07
CA SER A 321 -10.89 -2.54 2.47
C SER A 321 -11.02 -3.48 3.71
N CYS A 322 -9.95 -4.20 4.09
CA CYS A 322 -9.84 -4.99 5.31
C CYS A 322 -9.22 -4.25 6.52
N ALA A 323 -9.09 -2.92 6.48
CA ALA A 323 -8.39 -2.14 7.52
C ALA A 323 -8.87 -2.45 8.95
N SER A 324 -10.17 -2.69 9.16
CA SER A 324 -10.70 -3.02 10.49
C SER A 324 -10.21 -4.38 11.04
N VAL A 325 -9.99 -5.37 10.18
CA VAL A 325 -9.41 -6.66 10.58
C VAL A 325 -7.95 -6.48 10.96
N CYS A 326 -7.23 -5.65 10.20
CA CYS A 326 -5.82 -5.35 10.44
C CYS A 326 -5.66 -4.56 11.74
N GLU A 327 -6.55 -3.61 12.02
CA GLU A 327 -6.58 -2.85 13.27
C GLU A 327 -6.79 -3.76 14.49
N GLU A 328 -7.72 -4.72 14.42
CA GLU A 328 -7.93 -5.72 15.48
C GLU A 328 -6.71 -6.60 15.70
N ALA A 329 -6.05 -7.03 14.62
CA ALA A 329 -4.81 -7.80 14.68
C ALA A 329 -3.67 -6.98 15.30
N LEU A 330 -3.52 -5.70 14.93
CA LEU A 330 -2.51 -4.79 15.47
C LEU A 330 -2.73 -4.50 16.97
N LYS A 331 -3.98 -4.32 17.41
CA LYS A 331 -4.33 -4.14 18.84
C LYS A 331 -3.95 -5.34 19.70
N THR A 332 -3.86 -6.53 19.11
CA THR A 332 -3.56 -7.78 19.81
C THR A 332 -2.27 -8.45 19.35
N LEU A 333 -1.44 -7.70 18.61
CA LEU A 333 -0.20 -8.18 18.01
C LEU A 333 0.78 -8.63 19.11
N PRO A 334 1.18 -9.92 19.15
CA PRO A 334 2.12 -10.40 20.16
C PRO A 334 3.50 -9.76 19.99
N SER A 335 4.17 -9.41 21.11
CA SER A 335 5.55 -8.89 21.06
C SER A 335 6.52 -9.84 20.33
N ALA A 336 6.32 -11.16 20.43
CA ALA A 336 7.13 -12.15 19.71
C ALA A 336 7.08 -12.01 18.17
N ALA A 337 6.03 -11.38 17.61
CA ALA A 337 5.93 -11.13 16.17
C ALA A 337 6.98 -10.11 15.68
N TRP A 338 7.49 -9.27 16.59
CA TRP A 338 8.53 -8.27 16.33
C TRP A 338 9.95 -8.84 16.40
N GLU A 339 10.13 -10.11 16.75
CA GLU A 339 11.44 -10.75 16.73
C GLU A 339 11.92 -10.98 15.29
N ASN A 340 13.23 -11.09 15.10
CA ASN A 340 13.88 -11.43 13.82
C ASN A 340 13.61 -10.45 12.65
N GLN A 341 13.23 -9.21 12.93
CA GLN A 341 13.05 -8.21 11.87
C GLN A 341 14.39 -7.81 11.27
N LYS A 342 14.46 -7.84 9.95
CA LYS A 342 15.60 -7.31 9.19
C LYS A 342 15.49 -5.78 9.07
N PRO A 343 16.60 -5.05 8.87
CA PRO A 343 16.57 -3.60 8.65
C PRO A 343 15.62 -3.16 7.53
N ALA A 344 15.55 -3.93 6.43
CA ALA A 344 14.61 -3.66 5.34
C ALA A 344 13.13 -3.83 5.75
N SER A 345 12.82 -4.78 6.64
CA SER A 345 11.48 -4.97 7.19
C SER A 345 11.09 -3.80 8.09
N LEU A 346 11.98 -3.40 9.01
CA LEU A 346 11.75 -2.26 9.90
C LEU A 346 11.56 -0.96 9.13
N LEU A 347 12.37 -0.73 8.08
CA LEU A 347 12.19 0.42 7.19
C LEU A 347 10.85 0.41 6.46
N ALA A 348 10.38 -0.78 6.04
CA ALA A 348 9.06 -0.90 5.42
C ALA A 348 7.94 -0.61 6.43
N ILE A 349 8.03 -1.09 7.67
CA ILE A 349 7.07 -0.79 8.75
C ILE A 349 7.01 0.72 9.01
N THR A 350 8.17 1.39 9.14
CA THR A 350 8.22 2.84 9.35
C THR A 350 7.56 3.60 8.19
N ARG A 351 7.80 3.18 6.94
CA ARG A 351 7.14 3.78 5.78
C ARG A 351 5.62 3.67 5.85
N GLU A 352 5.09 2.51 6.22
CA GLU A 352 3.64 2.37 6.36
C GLU A 352 3.11 3.28 7.49
N LEU A 353 3.80 3.36 8.64
CA LEU A 353 3.42 4.29 9.71
C LEU A 353 3.39 5.76 9.26
N GLN A 354 4.35 6.20 8.43
CA GLN A 354 4.30 7.52 7.79
C GLN A 354 3.11 7.68 6.87
N GLY A 355 2.87 6.69 6.00
CA GLY A 355 1.70 6.66 5.12
C GLY A 355 0.40 6.84 5.93
N LYS A 356 0.29 6.20 7.11
CA LYS A 356 -0.87 6.36 7.98
C LYS A 356 -1.10 7.82 8.41
N ILE A 357 -0.03 8.54 8.75
CA ILE A 357 -0.11 9.97 9.11
C ILE A 357 -0.50 10.80 7.90
N SER A 358 0.08 10.54 6.72
CA SER A 358 -0.25 11.25 5.48
C SER A 358 -1.72 11.05 5.06
N HIS A 359 -2.28 9.86 5.30
CA HIS A 359 -3.68 9.55 5.02
C HIS A 359 -4.66 10.13 6.06
N GLU A 360 -4.20 10.36 7.30
CA GLU A 360 -5.04 10.84 8.40
C GLU A 360 -4.54 12.19 8.95
N THR A 361 -4.57 12.40 10.27
CA THR A 361 -3.98 13.58 10.92
C THR A 361 -2.80 13.12 11.77
N THR A 362 -1.93 14.05 12.15
CA THR A 362 -0.80 13.79 13.06
C THR A 362 -1.22 13.13 14.38
N ASP A 363 -2.48 13.30 14.81
CA ASP A 363 -3.04 12.68 16.01
C ASP A 363 -3.04 11.15 15.96
N ILE A 364 -3.02 10.53 14.76
CA ILE A 364 -2.95 9.06 14.64
C ILE A 364 -1.65 8.49 15.23
N ALA A 365 -0.59 9.30 15.28
CA ALA A 365 0.67 8.97 15.94
C ALA A 365 0.48 8.71 17.44
N CYS A 366 -0.56 9.28 18.06
CA CYS A 366 -0.90 9.08 19.46
C CYS A 366 -1.79 7.83 19.70
N SER A 367 -2.13 7.07 18.65
CA SER A 367 -2.92 5.86 18.83
C SER A 367 -2.13 4.75 19.52
N VAL A 368 -2.84 3.88 20.26
CA VAL A 368 -2.24 2.74 20.96
C VAL A 368 -1.45 1.82 20.02
N ILE A 369 -1.93 1.64 18.78
CA ILE A 369 -1.25 0.86 17.75
C ILE A 369 0.12 1.47 17.42
N PHE A 370 0.15 2.78 17.18
CA PHE A 370 1.35 3.50 16.80
C PHE A 370 2.37 3.53 17.95
N ILE A 371 1.91 3.85 19.16
CA ILE A 371 2.73 3.82 20.39
C ILE A 371 3.36 2.44 20.58
N ASN A 372 2.57 1.36 20.48
CA ASN A 372 3.08 0.01 20.65
C ASN A 372 4.07 -0.37 19.53
N ALA A 373 3.85 0.07 18.30
CA ALA A 373 4.79 -0.17 17.21
C ALA A 373 6.15 0.48 17.48
N CYS A 374 6.16 1.76 17.88
CA CYS A 374 7.38 2.47 18.23
C CYS A 374 8.09 1.83 19.44
N LEU A 375 7.34 1.47 20.49
CA LEU A 375 7.87 0.81 21.67
C LEU A 375 8.53 -0.54 21.33
N ASN A 376 7.87 -1.41 20.56
CA ASN A 376 8.43 -2.72 20.19
C ASN A 376 9.64 -2.58 19.26
N MET A 377 9.64 -1.63 18.32
CA MET A 377 10.82 -1.36 17.48
C MET A 377 12.00 -0.89 18.33
N TYR A 378 11.76 0.05 19.26
CA TYR A 378 12.84 0.59 20.09
C TYR A 378 13.36 -0.42 21.12
N SER A 379 12.49 -1.19 21.76
CA SER A 379 12.91 -2.15 22.79
C SER A 379 13.79 -3.27 22.23
N LEU A 380 13.55 -3.69 20.99
CA LEU A 380 14.30 -4.78 20.34
C LEU A 380 15.48 -4.30 19.49
N TYR A 381 15.39 -3.11 18.88
CA TYR A 381 16.35 -2.63 17.87
C TYR A 381 16.97 -1.26 18.20
N GLY A 382 16.60 -0.67 19.34
CA GLY A 382 17.06 0.65 19.77
C GLY A 382 16.67 1.75 18.80
N LEU A 383 17.53 2.76 18.68
CA LEU A 383 17.26 3.94 17.85
C LEU A 383 17.53 3.72 16.34
N ALA A 384 18.17 2.60 15.98
CA ALA A 384 18.65 2.37 14.61
C ALA A 384 17.55 2.42 13.53
N PRO A 385 16.34 1.83 13.73
CA PRO A 385 15.27 1.87 12.73
C PRO A 385 14.81 3.30 12.42
N PHE A 386 14.67 4.14 13.47
CA PHE A 386 14.23 5.52 13.34
C PHE A 386 15.27 6.39 12.63
N VAL A 387 16.56 6.17 12.90
CA VAL A 387 17.66 6.85 12.19
C VAL A 387 17.71 6.44 10.71
N GLN A 388 17.38 5.19 10.40
CA GLN A 388 17.31 4.74 9.02
C GLN A 388 16.10 5.34 8.29
N ALA A 389 14.94 5.34 8.93
CA ALA A 389 13.71 5.93 8.40
C ALA A 389 13.85 7.43 8.16
N SER A 390 14.44 8.18 9.11
CA SER A 390 14.64 9.63 8.96
C SER A 390 15.54 10.00 7.77
N LYS A 391 16.43 9.11 7.33
CA LYS A 391 17.29 9.34 6.15
C LYS A 391 16.58 9.04 4.82
N LYS A 392 15.40 8.42 4.90
CA LYS A 392 14.59 7.99 3.74
C LYS A 392 13.29 8.76 3.63
N GLU A 393 12.97 9.61 4.61
CA GLU A 393 11.93 10.62 4.51
C GLU A 393 12.17 11.49 3.28
N THR A 394 11.14 11.58 2.45
CA THR A 394 11.06 12.45 1.27
C THR A 394 10.34 13.75 1.64
N ASP A 395 10.13 14.59 0.65
CA ASP A 395 9.45 15.87 0.75
C ASP A 395 7.95 15.76 1.09
N ASP A 396 7.33 14.67 0.65
CA ASP A 396 5.93 14.33 0.92
C ASP A 396 5.73 13.57 2.24
N ASP A 397 6.82 13.12 2.87
CA ASP A 397 6.74 12.35 4.11
C ASP A 397 6.57 13.24 5.35
N PRO A 398 5.79 12.81 6.34
CA PRO A 398 5.78 13.43 7.66
C PRO A 398 7.17 13.30 8.30
N VAL A 399 7.67 14.40 8.89
CA VAL A 399 8.99 14.47 9.56
C VAL A 399 9.05 13.75 10.92
N LEU A 400 8.22 12.72 11.09
CA LEU A 400 8.04 12.01 12.34
C LEU A 400 9.32 11.35 12.81
N PHE A 401 10.00 10.58 11.95
CA PHE A 401 11.15 9.80 12.42
C PHE A 401 12.39 10.67 12.53
N TYR A 402 12.52 11.72 11.71
CA TYR A 402 13.49 12.78 11.98
C TYR A 402 13.25 13.41 13.37
N TYR A 403 12.00 13.75 13.70
CA TYR A 403 11.63 14.30 15.01
C TYR A 403 11.98 13.33 16.15
N ILE A 404 11.52 12.08 16.07
CA ILE A 404 11.74 11.05 17.10
C ILE A 404 13.24 10.88 17.36
N GLN A 405 14.05 10.65 16.32
CA GLN A 405 15.48 10.41 16.51
C GLN A 405 16.22 11.65 17.01
N HIS A 406 15.80 12.85 16.59
CA HIS A 406 16.40 14.10 17.04
C HIS A 406 16.14 14.34 18.53
N VAL A 407 14.89 14.22 18.97
CA VAL A 407 14.50 14.50 20.36
C VAL A 407 15.08 13.46 21.32
N ILE A 408 15.00 12.17 20.98
CA ILE A 408 15.58 11.11 21.83
C ILE A 408 17.08 11.32 22.02
N LYS A 409 17.83 11.66 20.96
CA LYS A 409 19.28 11.93 21.07
C LYS A 409 19.59 13.18 21.87
N ARG A 410 18.88 14.28 21.62
CA ARG A 410 19.11 15.58 22.26
C ARG A 410 18.86 15.49 23.77
N ASP A 411 17.73 14.89 24.14
CA ASP A 411 17.23 14.90 25.53
C ASP A 411 17.59 13.62 26.29
N LYS A 412 18.22 12.63 25.62
CA LYS A 412 18.61 11.33 26.17
C LYS A 412 17.42 10.60 26.82
N LEU A 413 16.29 10.58 26.12
CA LEU A 413 15.05 9.96 26.61
C LEU A 413 15.19 8.42 26.68
N PRO A 414 14.72 7.76 27.75
CA PRO A 414 14.84 6.31 27.93
C PRO A 414 13.91 5.50 27.00
N MET A 415 12.66 5.94 26.82
CA MET A 415 11.67 5.36 25.91
C MET A 415 11.33 3.87 26.16
N GLU A 416 11.26 3.48 27.43
CA GLU A 416 11.03 2.10 27.89
C GLU A 416 9.55 1.76 28.07
N THR A 417 8.68 2.77 28.19
CA THR A 417 7.25 2.58 28.50
C THR A 417 6.34 3.24 27.47
N ALA A 418 5.11 2.71 27.34
CA ALA A 418 4.10 3.28 26.45
C ALA A 418 3.77 4.75 26.77
N ALA A 419 3.80 5.13 28.06
CA ALA A 419 3.53 6.51 28.50
C ALA A 419 4.61 7.50 28.04
N GLU A 420 5.87 7.08 27.98
CA GLU A 420 6.96 7.91 27.45
C GLU A 420 6.83 8.13 25.94
N TRP A 421 6.43 7.07 25.21
CA TRP A 421 6.11 7.16 23.79
C TRP A 421 4.90 8.06 23.52
N GLU A 422 3.83 7.90 24.29
CA GLU A 422 2.63 8.76 24.19
C GLU A 422 3.01 10.23 24.39
N LYS A 423 3.82 10.55 25.40
CA LYS A 423 4.29 11.91 25.66
C LYS A 423 5.10 12.48 24.48
N LEU A 424 6.02 11.69 23.91
CA LEU A 424 6.84 12.12 22.78
C LEU A 424 5.99 12.36 21.52
N LEU A 425 5.09 11.43 21.20
CA LEU A 425 4.24 11.49 20.01
C LEU A 425 3.16 12.57 20.12
N LYS A 426 2.66 12.84 21.33
CA LYS A 426 1.79 14.00 21.59
C LYS A 426 2.54 15.31 21.35
N SER A 427 3.77 15.42 21.82
CA SER A 427 4.62 16.59 21.54
C SER A 427 4.93 16.76 20.04
N TYR A 428 4.95 15.68 19.26
CA TYR A 428 5.04 15.75 17.80
C TYR A 428 3.72 16.25 17.17
N ALA A 429 2.57 15.71 17.60
CA ALA A 429 1.27 16.13 17.09
C ALA A 429 0.96 17.61 17.37
N GLU A 430 1.48 18.13 18.49
CA GLU A 430 1.36 19.53 18.92
C GLU A 430 2.50 20.43 18.38
N MET A 431 3.40 19.89 17.53
CA MET A 431 4.56 20.62 17.03
C MET A 431 4.13 21.89 16.25
N PRO A 432 4.71 23.08 16.57
CA PRO A 432 4.41 24.29 15.83
C PRO A 432 4.76 24.15 14.35
N ARG A 433 3.89 24.66 13.46
CA ARG A 433 4.07 24.59 11.99
C ARG A 433 5.42 25.14 11.52
N THR A 434 5.96 26.17 12.18
CA THR A 434 7.29 26.70 11.80
C THR A 434 8.43 25.74 12.13
N MET A 435 8.30 24.95 13.20
CA MET A 435 9.26 23.90 13.55
C MET A 435 9.15 22.73 12.56
N GLU A 436 7.92 22.34 12.23
CA GLU A 436 7.66 21.32 11.21
C GLU A 436 8.30 21.70 9.87
N LYS A 437 8.01 22.92 9.36
CA LYS A 437 8.60 23.44 8.12
C LYS A 437 10.13 23.42 8.15
N ARG A 438 10.72 23.73 9.31
CA ARG A 438 12.18 23.74 9.48
C ARG A 438 12.77 22.32 9.43
N TYR A 439 12.10 21.35 10.02
CA TYR A 439 12.51 19.94 9.97
C TYR A 439 12.32 19.36 8.56
N GLN A 440 11.22 19.70 7.88
CA GLN A 440 11.00 19.34 6.48
C GLN A 440 12.13 19.88 5.62
N TRP A 441 12.41 21.19 5.73
CA TRP A 441 13.50 21.82 4.98
C TRP A 441 14.86 21.15 5.23
N ALA A 442 15.19 20.86 6.49
CA ALA A 442 16.45 20.19 6.82
C ALA A 442 16.57 18.78 6.18
N ASN A 443 15.44 18.14 5.90
CA ASN A 443 15.36 16.80 5.35
C ASN A 443 15.20 16.76 3.82
N TYR A 444 14.81 17.85 3.18
CA TYR A 444 14.61 17.91 1.74
C TYR A 444 15.90 17.64 0.93
N SER A 445 15.72 16.95 -0.20
CA SER A 445 16.76 16.85 -1.23
C SER A 445 17.09 18.24 -1.80
N ILE A 446 18.21 18.35 -2.52
CA ILE A 446 18.56 19.65 -3.10
C ILE A 446 17.53 20.09 -4.13
N GLY A 447 17.05 19.20 -5.00
CA GLY A 447 15.97 19.48 -5.96
C GLY A 447 14.70 19.97 -5.27
N ALA A 448 14.22 19.23 -4.26
CA ALA A 448 13.01 19.61 -3.52
C ALA A 448 13.14 20.98 -2.83
N LYS A 449 14.32 21.35 -2.32
CA LYS A 449 14.56 22.69 -1.73
C LYS A 449 14.38 23.80 -2.76
N TRP A 450 14.77 23.58 -4.01
CA TRP A 450 14.60 24.55 -5.08
C TRP A 450 13.15 24.63 -5.57
N ASP A 451 12.49 23.47 -5.69
CA ASP A 451 11.09 23.37 -6.11
C ASP A 451 10.14 24.01 -5.07
N CYS A 452 10.51 23.96 -3.79
CA CYS A 452 9.68 24.43 -2.69
C CYS A 452 10.08 25.81 -2.13
N LEU A 453 10.89 26.60 -2.83
CA LEU A 453 11.32 27.93 -2.35
C LEU A 453 10.15 28.86 -2.00
N GLU A 454 9.01 28.72 -2.67
CA GLU A 454 7.79 29.49 -2.46
C GLU A 454 7.11 29.16 -1.12
N PHE A 455 7.26 27.94 -0.61
CA PHE A 455 6.48 27.44 0.53
C PHE A 455 7.21 27.53 1.88
N PHE A 456 8.53 27.79 1.86
CA PHE A 456 9.40 27.76 3.03
C PHE A 456 10.10 29.10 3.27
N GLY A 457 10.84 29.19 4.39
CA GLY A 457 11.70 30.33 4.67
C GLY A 457 10.99 31.55 5.27
N CYS A 458 10.95 32.65 4.51
CA CYS A 458 10.55 33.96 5.01
C CYS A 458 9.16 34.37 4.50
N GLU A 459 8.22 34.63 5.41
CA GLU A 459 6.82 34.99 5.09
C GLU A 459 6.63 36.48 4.75
N ALA A 460 7.71 37.26 4.65
CA ALA A 460 7.61 38.67 4.31
C ALA A 460 7.52 38.88 2.79
N ASP A 461 6.46 39.52 2.35
CA ASP A 461 6.27 39.92 0.95
C ASP A 461 7.51 40.67 0.43
N GLY A 462 8.08 40.15 -0.66
CA GLY A 462 9.25 40.74 -1.29
C GLY A 462 10.56 40.56 -0.52
N CYS A 463 10.70 39.49 0.28
CA CYS A 463 11.96 39.10 0.91
C CYS A 463 13.13 39.16 -0.10
N PRO A 464 14.14 40.04 0.11
CA PRO A 464 15.24 40.20 -0.85
C PRO A 464 16.05 38.92 -1.05
N GLU A 465 16.23 38.16 0.04
CA GLU A 465 16.97 36.90 0.02
C GLU A 465 16.23 35.82 -0.77
N GLN A 466 14.91 35.71 -0.59
CA GLN A 466 14.10 34.77 -1.36
C GLN A 466 14.10 35.13 -2.85
N ARG A 467 13.98 36.41 -3.21
CA ARG A 467 14.11 36.87 -4.61
C ARG A 467 15.47 36.52 -5.21
N ALA A 468 16.54 36.69 -4.45
CA ALA A 468 17.87 36.32 -4.92
C ALA A 468 18.00 34.79 -5.11
N LEU A 469 17.39 33.99 -4.24
CA LEU A 469 17.34 32.52 -4.42
C LEU A 469 16.49 32.13 -5.63
N PHE A 470 15.38 32.82 -5.93
CA PHE A 470 14.61 32.59 -7.16
C PHE A 470 15.43 32.88 -8.41
N ALA A 471 16.15 34.01 -8.45
CA ALA A 471 17.03 34.31 -9.58
C ALA A 471 18.11 33.22 -9.77
N LEU A 472 18.70 32.76 -8.66
CA LEU A 472 19.68 31.66 -8.72
C LEU A 472 19.04 30.36 -9.19
N ARG A 473 17.80 30.04 -8.77
CA ARG A 473 17.06 28.87 -9.25
C ARG A 473 16.90 28.91 -10.76
N ASP A 474 16.48 30.05 -11.30
CA ASP A 474 16.21 30.22 -12.74
C ASP A 474 17.49 30.11 -13.59
N GLU A 475 18.66 30.34 -12.99
CA GLU A 475 19.98 30.19 -13.60
C GLU A 475 20.57 28.76 -13.46
N ARG A 476 19.94 27.87 -12.67
CA ARG A 476 20.46 26.52 -12.45
C ARG A 476 20.44 25.69 -13.72
N VAL A 477 21.48 24.87 -13.86
CA VAL A 477 21.58 23.83 -14.89
C VAL A 477 21.71 22.48 -14.19
N ARG A 478 20.82 21.54 -14.52
CA ARG A 478 20.85 20.17 -13.99
C ARG A 478 22.24 19.55 -14.20
N GLY A 479 22.77 18.91 -13.17
CA GLY A 479 24.11 18.32 -13.11
C GLY A 479 25.23 19.31 -12.79
N VAL A 480 24.97 20.61 -12.73
CA VAL A 480 25.95 21.64 -12.35
C VAL A 480 25.65 22.13 -10.93
N ARG A 481 26.50 21.74 -9.98
CA ARG A 481 26.32 22.05 -8.55
C ARG A 481 27.32 23.09 -8.07
N ASP A 482 26.82 24.06 -7.30
CA ASP A 482 27.62 25.08 -6.63
C ASP A 482 27.42 24.98 -5.10
N ALA A 483 28.46 24.53 -4.40
CA ALA A 483 28.41 24.30 -2.96
C ALA A 483 28.12 25.57 -2.15
N GLN A 484 28.53 26.77 -2.62
CA GLN A 484 28.27 28.02 -1.91
C GLN A 484 26.80 28.42 -2.02
N ILE A 485 26.22 28.27 -3.21
CA ILE A 485 24.80 28.53 -3.44
C ILE A 485 23.95 27.54 -2.64
N GLU A 486 24.32 26.26 -2.62
CA GLU A 486 23.62 25.24 -1.85
C GLU A 486 23.71 25.48 -0.34
N GLU A 487 24.88 25.88 0.17
CA GLU A 487 25.04 26.25 1.58
C GLU A 487 24.18 27.49 1.93
N ARG A 488 24.09 28.47 1.02
CA ARG A 488 23.22 29.63 1.18
C ARG A 488 21.74 29.23 1.26
N LEU A 489 21.30 28.36 0.36
CA LEU A 489 19.94 27.78 0.36
C LEU A 489 19.64 27.04 1.66
N GLU A 490 20.56 26.18 2.10
CA GLU A 490 20.43 25.42 3.36
C GLU A 490 20.27 26.36 4.56
N LYS A 491 21.13 27.38 4.66
CA LYS A 491 21.06 28.39 5.72
C LYS A 491 19.74 29.17 5.69
N TRP A 492 19.24 29.48 4.49
CA TRP A 492 18.04 30.30 4.34
C TRP A 492 16.78 29.61 4.89
N GLY A 493 16.59 28.31 4.66
CA GLY A 493 15.42 27.61 5.21
C GLY A 493 15.60 27.07 6.63
N THR A 494 16.84 26.88 7.11
CA THR A 494 17.10 26.41 8.48
C THR A 494 17.27 27.51 9.53
N LYS A 495 17.59 28.75 9.17
CA LYS A 495 17.80 29.87 10.12
C LYS A 495 16.65 30.89 10.31
N PRO A 496 15.50 30.85 9.61
CA PRO A 496 14.41 31.77 9.90
C PRO A 496 13.98 31.70 11.36
N ARG A 497 13.70 32.87 11.95
CA ARG A 497 13.17 32.96 13.32
C ARG A 497 11.66 32.94 13.26
N SER A 498 11.06 32.03 14.01
CA SER A 498 9.61 32.00 14.19
C SER A 498 9.12 33.25 14.92
N CYS A 499 7.90 33.68 14.62
CA CYS A 499 7.22 34.69 15.41
C CYS A 499 7.06 34.19 16.86
N ALA A 500 7.72 34.85 17.82
CA ALA A 500 7.72 34.44 19.23
C ALA A 500 6.33 34.42 19.90
N ALA A 501 5.32 34.98 19.24
CA ALA A 501 3.99 35.14 19.80
C ALA A 501 2.99 34.06 19.33
N CYS A 502 3.08 33.61 18.07
CA CYS A 502 2.14 32.65 17.48
C CYS A 502 2.82 31.43 16.86
N GLU A 503 4.14 31.48 16.65
CA GLU A 503 4.97 30.41 16.08
C GLU A 503 4.46 29.85 14.73
N SER A 504 3.59 30.58 14.04
CA SER A 504 2.94 30.15 12.80
C SER A 504 3.60 30.67 11.53
N VAL A 505 4.49 31.67 11.65
CA VAL A 505 5.24 32.28 10.54
C VAL A 505 6.70 32.46 10.92
N SER A 506 7.58 32.47 9.92
CA SER A 506 9.03 32.61 10.09
C SER A 506 9.62 33.73 9.23
N TYR A 507 10.71 34.33 9.72
CA TYR A 507 11.38 35.45 9.06
C TYR A 507 12.89 35.24 9.01
N CYS A 508 13.50 35.47 7.85
CA CYS A 508 14.96 35.42 7.72
C CYS A 508 15.67 36.56 8.47
N SER A 509 14.96 37.65 8.79
CA SER A 509 15.50 38.84 9.45
C SER A 509 14.44 39.63 10.22
N SER A 510 14.88 40.48 11.14
CA SER A 510 14.00 41.40 11.89
C SER A 510 13.39 42.48 11.00
N SER A 511 14.05 42.87 9.91
CA SER A 511 13.50 43.79 8.92
C SER A 511 12.32 43.16 8.18
N CYS A 512 12.45 41.91 7.73
CA CYS A 512 11.35 41.15 7.13
C CYS A 512 10.17 41.00 8.09
N GLN A 513 10.43 40.69 9.36
CA GLN A 513 9.37 40.64 10.37
C GLN A 513 8.64 41.98 10.52
N LYS A 514 9.37 43.10 10.61
CA LYS A 514 8.79 44.43 10.72
C LYS A 514 7.98 44.81 9.48
N ALA A 515 8.45 44.44 8.30
CA ALA A 515 7.76 44.68 7.03
C ALA A 515 6.44 43.90 6.94
N HIS A 516 6.43 42.63 7.36
CA HIS A 516 5.22 41.79 7.35
C HIS A 516 4.26 42.08 8.53
N TRP A 517 4.75 42.71 9.60
CA TRP A 517 3.96 42.91 10.82
C TRP A 517 2.58 43.57 10.63
N PRO A 518 2.39 44.60 9.78
CA PRO A 518 1.09 45.23 9.58
C PRO A 518 0.00 44.26 9.14
N THR A 519 0.33 43.30 8.26
CA THR A 519 -0.62 42.30 7.75
C THR A 519 -0.68 41.05 8.64
N HIS A 520 0.43 40.68 9.28
CA HIS A 520 0.49 39.52 10.16
C HIS A 520 -0.16 39.75 11.54
N LYS A 521 -0.06 40.94 12.12
CA LYS A 521 -0.52 41.24 13.50
C LYS A 521 -1.97 40.80 13.77
N PRO A 522 -2.96 41.08 12.90
CA PRO A 522 -4.33 40.59 13.10
C PRO A 522 -4.43 39.06 13.15
N GLN A 523 -3.66 38.36 12.32
CA GLN A 523 -3.64 36.89 12.30
C GLN A 523 -2.95 36.33 13.56
N CYS A 524 -1.81 36.92 13.95
CA CYS A 524 -1.08 36.56 15.17
C CYS A 524 -1.99 36.62 16.41
N LEU A 525 -2.78 37.68 16.55
CA LEU A 525 -3.74 37.82 17.65
C LEU A 525 -4.86 36.77 17.61
N LYS A 526 -5.29 36.32 16.43
CA LYS A 526 -6.27 35.22 16.30
C LYS A 526 -5.68 33.89 16.74
N PHE A 527 -4.44 33.59 16.33
CA PHE A 527 -3.76 32.35 16.74
C PHE A 527 -3.55 32.30 18.25
N ARG A 528 -3.13 33.41 18.87
CA ARG A 528 -2.96 33.53 20.33
C ARG A 528 -4.23 33.35 21.17
N ARG A 529 -5.41 33.43 20.56
CA ARG A 529 -6.69 33.18 21.26
C ARG A 529 -7.14 31.72 21.18
N ARG A 530 -6.52 30.94 20.29
CA ARG A 530 -6.86 29.53 20.03
C ARG A 530 -5.88 28.57 20.70
N ALA A 531 -4.62 28.98 20.84
CA ALA A 531 -3.65 28.38 21.74
C ALA A 531 -3.96 28.82 23.18
#